data_AF-A0A4R9IGN1-F1
#
_entry.id   AF-A0A4R9IGN1-F1
#
_cell.length_a   1.000
_cell.length_b   1.000
_cell.length_c   1.000
_cell.angle_alpha   90.00
_cell.angle_beta   90.00
_cell.angle_gamma   90.00
#
_symmetry.space_group_name_H-M   'P 1'
#
loop_
_entity.id
_entity.type
_entity.pdbx_description
1 polymer ?
#
loop_
_entity_poly.entity_id
_entity_poly.type
_entity_poly.pdbx_seq_one_letter_code
_entity_poly.pdbx_strand_id
1 'polypeptide(L)'
;MILIALFNSGFALKIFLSNSKKDEIKREKDRKIQLLKILVLDHNLKYFYDIFEKLEMKLHLLERKNLKLNTKKTIEGDISNLFIQLRRKFTDPLLAIDNSFYDRILKTLDDHQSSITNAIFNEGINLSNKEKYNEIISEEHSAVKSDILRILFSYKGD
;
A
#
# COMPACT_ATOMS: atom_id res chain seq x y z
N MET A 1 -4.41 -49.61 -34.31
CA MET A 1 -5.19 -48.35 -34.37
C MET A 1 -5.89 -48.00 -33.05
N ILE A 2 -6.54 -48.94 -32.36
CA ILE A 2 -7.29 -48.67 -31.11
C ILE A 2 -6.41 -48.12 -29.97
N LEU A 3 -5.21 -48.68 -29.76
CA LEU A 3 -4.27 -48.21 -28.73
C LEU A 3 -3.78 -46.76 -28.95
N ILE A 4 -3.52 -46.38 -30.21
CA ILE A 4 -3.08 -45.02 -30.57
C ILE A 4 -4.23 -44.02 -30.34
N ALA A 5 -5.47 -44.42 -30.65
CA ALA A 5 -6.65 -43.59 -30.41
C ALA A 5 -6.91 -43.36 -28.91
N LEU A 6 -6.76 -44.39 -28.07
CA LEU A 6 -6.86 -44.25 -26.60
C LEU A 6 -5.77 -43.33 -26.03
N PHE A 7 -4.54 -43.46 -26.52
CA PHE A 7 -3.43 -42.61 -26.09
C PHE A 7 -3.65 -41.14 -26.49
N ASN A 8 -4.06 -40.89 -27.73
CA ASN A 8 -4.41 -39.54 -28.20
C ASN A 8 -5.60 -38.95 -27.44
N SER A 9 -6.61 -39.76 -27.12
CA SER A 9 -7.77 -39.32 -26.33
C SER A 9 -7.37 -38.95 -24.89
N GLY A 10 -6.48 -39.71 -24.26
CA GLY A 10 -5.93 -39.38 -22.95
C GLY A 10 -5.09 -38.10 -22.96
N PHE A 11 -4.28 -37.90 -24.00
CA PHE A 11 -3.53 -36.66 -24.21
C PHE A 11 -4.44 -35.45 -24.40
N ALA A 12 -5.47 -35.57 -25.23
CA ALA A 12 -6.44 -34.50 -25.46
C ALA A 12 -7.18 -34.11 -24.17
N LEU A 13 -7.61 -35.08 -23.36
CA LEU A 13 -8.23 -34.82 -22.05
C LEU A 13 -7.28 -34.10 -21.09
N LYS A 14 -6.01 -34.54 -21.02
CA LYS A 14 -5.00 -33.91 -20.17
C LYS A 14 -4.72 -32.46 -20.60
N ILE A 15 -4.61 -32.22 -21.91
CA ILE A 15 -4.43 -30.87 -22.48
C ILE A 15 -5.64 -30.00 -22.16
N PHE A 16 -6.85 -30.50 -22.35
CA PHE A 16 -8.08 -29.77 -22.05
C PHE A 16 -8.17 -29.40 -20.56
N LEU A 17 -7.95 -30.34 -19.65
CA LEU A 17 -7.96 -30.05 -18.20
C LEU A 17 -6.86 -29.06 -17.81
N SER A 18 -5.67 -29.16 -18.40
CA SER A 18 -4.59 -28.21 -18.13
C SER A 18 -4.90 -26.81 -18.65
N ASN A 19 -5.49 -26.70 -19.85
CA ASN A 19 -5.88 -25.43 -20.46
C ASN A 19 -7.02 -24.78 -19.68
N SER A 20 -8.06 -25.54 -19.32
CA SER A 20 -9.18 -25.04 -18.52
C SER A 20 -8.72 -24.45 -17.17
N LYS A 21 -7.78 -25.11 -16.49
CA LYS A 21 -7.18 -24.57 -15.25
C LYS A 21 -6.39 -23.28 -15.49
N LYS A 22 -5.60 -23.22 -16.57
CA LYS A 22 -4.84 -22.00 -16.94
C LYS A 22 -5.79 -20.85 -17.27
N ASP A 23 -6.88 -21.12 -17.96
CA ASP A 23 -7.89 -20.14 -18.35
C ASP A 23 -8.68 -19.61 -17.15
N GLU A 24 -8.93 -20.46 -16.15
CA GLU A 24 -9.57 -20.05 -14.88
C GLU A 24 -8.65 -19.11 -14.08
N ILE A 25 -7.38 -19.49 -13.92
CA ILE A 25 -6.37 -18.64 -13.25
C ILE A 25 -6.25 -17.29 -13.96
N LYS A 26 -6.16 -17.29 -15.30
CA LYS A 26 -6.07 -16.05 -16.08
C LYS A 26 -7.30 -15.16 -15.84
N ARG A 27 -8.51 -15.73 -15.87
CA ARG A 27 -9.76 -15.00 -15.61
C ARG A 27 -9.79 -14.41 -14.20
N GLU A 28 -9.30 -15.13 -13.20
CA GLU A 28 -9.22 -14.62 -11.84
C GLU A 28 -8.25 -13.44 -11.73
N LYS A 29 -7.06 -13.54 -12.35
CA LYS A 29 -6.09 -12.44 -12.41
C LYS A 29 -6.68 -11.20 -13.07
N ASP A 30 -7.33 -11.38 -14.22
CA ASP A 30 -7.99 -10.30 -14.95
C ASP A 30 -9.08 -9.63 -14.11
N ARG A 31 -9.89 -10.43 -13.37
CA ARG A 31 -10.89 -9.92 -12.43
C ARG A 31 -10.27 -9.10 -11.31
N LYS A 32 -9.22 -9.60 -10.67
CA LYS A 32 -8.48 -8.88 -9.60
C LYS A 32 -7.92 -7.55 -10.11
N ILE A 33 -7.35 -7.52 -11.31
CA ILE A 33 -6.84 -6.29 -11.95
C ILE A 33 -7.99 -5.31 -12.25
N GLN A 34 -9.13 -5.79 -12.76
CA GLN A 34 -10.29 -4.94 -13.00
C GLN A 34 -10.84 -4.33 -11.71
N LEU A 35 -10.93 -5.12 -10.63
CA LEU A 35 -11.34 -4.64 -9.31
C LEU A 35 -10.38 -3.58 -8.78
N LEU A 36 -9.06 -3.79 -8.92
CA LEU A 36 -8.05 -2.77 -8.57
C LEU A 36 -8.30 -1.47 -9.32
N LYS A 37 -8.51 -1.54 -10.63
CA LYS A 37 -8.76 -0.36 -11.45
C LYS A 37 -9.99 0.40 -10.97
N ILE A 38 -11.13 -0.27 -10.88
CA ILE A 38 -12.42 0.35 -10.55
C ILE A 38 -12.42 0.86 -9.10
N LEU A 39 -12.15 -0.02 -8.13
CA LEU A 39 -12.30 0.31 -6.72
C LEU A 39 -11.20 1.24 -6.22
N VAL A 40 -9.98 1.08 -6.70
CA VAL A 40 -8.83 1.77 -6.09
C VAL A 40 -8.37 2.92 -6.96
N LEU A 41 -8.04 2.67 -8.22
CA LEU A 41 -7.49 3.70 -9.10
C LEU A 41 -8.53 4.79 -9.42
N ASP A 42 -9.75 4.39 -9.76
CA ASP A 42 -10.78 5.33 -10.21
C ASP A 42 -11.47 6.05 -9.03
N HIS A 43 -11.71 5.36 -7.91
CA HIS A 43 -12.50 5.92 -6.81
C HIS A 43 -11.69 6.39 -5.60
N ASN A 44 -10.59 5.71 -5.26
CA ASN A 44 -9.96 5.86 -3.95
C ASN A 44 -8.56 6.50 -4.01
N LEU A 45 -7.89 6.48 -5.18
CA LEU A 45 -6.55 7.02 -5.36
C LEU A 45 -6.47 8.53 -5.11
N LYS A 46 -7.55 9.28 -5.37
CA LYS A 46 -7.63 10.70 -4.99
C LYS A 46 -7.45 10.90 -3.48
N TYR A 47 -8.05 10.04 -2.66
CA TYR A 47 -7.93 10.15 -1.21
C TYR A 47 -6.52 9.80 -0.74
N PHE A 48 -5.83 8.88 -1.42
CA PHE A 48 -4.42 8.63 -1.17
C PHE A 48 -3.59 9.90 -1.35
N TYR A 49 -3.71 10.58 -2.50
CA TYR A 49 -2.98 11.83 -2.73
C TYR A 49 -3.36 12.94 -1.75
N ASP A 50 -4.65 13.18 -1.54
CA ASP A 50 -5.15 14.21 -0.63
C ASP A 50 -4.67 14.00 0.82
N ILE A 51 -4.59 12.75 1.26
CA ILE A 51 -4.16 12.43 2.64
C ILE A 51 -2.64 12.54 2.76
N PHE A 52 -1.87 12.13 1.75
CA PHE A 52 -0.42 12.32 1.76
C PHE A 52 -0.04 13.80 1.79
N GLU A 53 -0.73 14.67 1.03
CA GLU A 53 -0.51 16.11 1.10
C GLU A 53 -0.83 16.67 2.50
N LYS A 54 -1.93 16.23 3.12
CA LYS A 54 -2.27 16.62 4.50
C LYS A 54 -1.26 16.10 5.53
N LEU A 55 -0.72 14.89 5.33
CA LEU A 55 0.34 14.33 6.16
C LEU A 55 1.59 15.21 6.06
N GLU A 56 2.02 15.55 4.86
CA GLU A 56 3.16 16.44 4.61
C GLU A 56 3.00 17.79 5.32
N MET A 57 1.83 18.43 5.20
CA MET A 57 1.53 19.68 5.93
C MET A 57 1.65 19.54 7.45
N LYS A 58 1.22 18.40 8.03
CA LYS A 58 1.31 18.15 9.47
C LYS A 58 2.73 17.80 9.89
N LEU A 59 3.46 17.04 9.08
CA LEU A 59 4.84 16.68 9.33
C LEU A 59 5.75 17.92 9.33
N HIS A 60 5.52 18.90 8.46
CA HIS A 60 6.28 20.16 8.47
C HIS A 60 6.18 20.92 9.80
N LEU A 61 5.15 20.69 10.61
CA LEU A 61 5.04 21.32 11.93
C LEU A 61 6.13 20.83 12.89
N LEU A 62 6.74 19.67 12.63
CA LEU A 62 7.81 19.09 13.44
C LEU A 62 9.15 19.82 13.32
N GLU A 63 9.34 20.63 12.26
CA GLU A 63 10.53 21.48 12.08
C GLU A 63 10.58 22.65 13.08
N ARG A 64 9.47 22.93 13.78
CA ARG A 64 9.41 24.02 14.75
C ARG A 64 10.35 23.76 15.91
N LYS A 65 11.15 24.77 16.26
CA LYS A 65 12.04 24.74 17.43
C LYS A 65 11.22 24.68 18.73
N ASN A 66 11.77 23.97 19.72
CA ASN A 66 11.25 23.92 21.10
C ASN A 66 9.78 23.49 21.22
N LEU A 67 9.35 22.51 20.43
CA LEU A 67 8.02 21.92 20.55
C LEU A 67 7.82 21.32 21.95
N LYS A 68 6.83 21.86 22.67
CA LYS A 68 6.39 21.32 23.97
C LYS A 68 5.79 19.93 23.77
N LEU A 69 5.92 19.06 24.78
CA LEU A 69 5.39 17.70 24.76
C LEU A 69 3.90 17.64 24.39
N ASN A 70 3.07 18.53 24.94
CA ASN A 70 1.64 18.58 24.60
C ASN A 70 1.42 18.89 23.12
N THR A 71 2.19 19.80 22.52
CA THR A 71 2.11 20.11 21.09
C THR A 71 2.55 18.93 20.24
N LYS A 72 3.61 18.22 20.64
CA LYS A 72 4.04 16.98 19.96
C LYS A 72 2.92 15.93 19.96
N LYS A 73 2.26 15.71 21.09
CA LYS A 73 1.12 14.80 21.22
C LYS A 73 -0.06 15.22 20.34
N THR A 74 -0.35 16.52 20.23
CA THR A 74 -1.39 17.01 19.32
C THR A 74 -1.04 16.74 17.86
N ILE A 75 0.20 17.01 17.44
CA ILE A 75 0.65 16.76 16.08
C ILE A 75 0.61 15.27 15.76
N GLU A 76 1.10 14.41 16.65
CA GLU A 76 1.05 12.96 16.47
C GLU A 76 -0.39 12.44 16.41
N GLY A 77 -1.29 12.93 17.27
CA GLY A 77 -2.71 12.57 17.22
C GLY A 77 -3.37 12.96 15.88
N ASP A 78 -3.04 14.13 15.34
CA ASP A 78 -3.51 14.56 14.01
C ASP A 78 -2.98 13.65 12.90
N ILE A 79 -1.69 13.30 12.95
CA ILE A 79 -1.05 12.38 11.99
C ILE A 79 -1.69 10.99 12.07
N SER A 80 -1.88 10.46 13.28
CA SER A 80 -2.53 9.17 13.52
C SER A 80 -3.95 9.14 12.95
N ASN A 81 -4.71 10.22 13.13
CA ASN A 81 -6.04 10.37 12.51
C ASN A 81 -5.99 10.38 10.98
N LEU A 82 -4.94 10.92 10.37
CA LEU A 82 -4.74 10.87 8.91
C LEU A 82 -4.42 9.44 8.44
N PHE A 83 -3.58 8.70 9.16
CA PHE A 83 -3.32 7.28 8.87
C PHE A 83 -4.57 6.42 8.99
N ILE A 84 -5.42 6.64 10.01
CA ILE A 84 -6.72 5.97 10.14
C ILE A 84 -7.61 6.27 8.93
N GLN A 85 -7.65 7.52 8.47
CA GLN A 85 -8.40 7.89 7.28
C GLN A 85 -7.82 7.24 6.02
N LEU A 86 -6.49 7.19 5.90
CA LEU A 86 -5.80 6.56 4.77
C LEU A 86 -6.14 5.08 4.71
N ARG A 87 -6.05 4.38 5.85
CA ARG A 87 -6.45 2.98 5.96
C ARG A 87 -7.88 2.77 5.49
N ARG A 88 -8.85 3.50 6.06
CA ARG A 88 -10.27 3.33 5.75
C ARG A 88 -10.62 3.67 4.30
N LYS A 89 -10.05 4.75 3.78
CA LYS A 89 -10.42 5.30 2.47
C LYS A 89 -9.61 4.71 1.32
N PHE A 90 -8.47 4.10 1.57
CA PHE A 90 -7.58 3.60 0.52
C PHE A 90 -7.16 2.15 0.73
N THR A 91 -6.73 1.78 1.94
CA THR A 91 -6.18 0.44 2.20
C THR A 91 -7.26 -0.63 2.36
N ASP A 92 -8.31 -0.41 3.14
CA ASP A 92 -9.37 -1.41 3.40
C ASP A 92 -10.07 -1.93 2.12
N PRO A 93 -10.35 -1.11 1.08
CA PRO A 93 -10.84 -1.60 -0.21
C PRO A 93 -9.97 -2.67 -0.88
N LEU A 94 -8.66 -2.71 -0.56
CA LEU A 94 -7.74 -3.71 -1.11
C LEU A 94 -8.05 -5.13 -0.65
N LEU A 95 -8.71 -5.29 0.51
CA LEU A 95 -9.18 -6.60 0.99
C LEU A 95 -10.12 -7.28 0.00
N ALA A 96 -10.91 -6.50 -0.75
CA ALA A 96 -11.82 -7.04 -1.76
C ALA A 96 -11.09 -7.54 -3.01
N ILE A 97 -9.81 -7.21 -3.17
CA ILE A 97 -8.99 -7.55 -4.34
C ILE A 97 -8.08 -8.73 -4.02
N ASP A 98 -7.22 -8.56 -3.02
CA ASP A 98 -6.29 -9.58 -2.58
C ASP A 98 -5.74 -9.30 -1.16
N ASN A 99 -5.78 -10.31 -0.30
CA ASN A 99 -5.35 -10.17 1.10
C ASN A 99 -3.86 -9.93 1.23
N SER A 100 -3.03 -10.63 0.45
CA SER A 100 -1.57 -10.46 0.51
C SER A 100 -1.15 -9.07 0.01
N PHE A 101 -1.85 -8.57 -0.99
CA PHE A 101 -1.68 -7.22 -1.51
C PHE A 101 -2.06 -6.16 -0.48
N TYR A 102 -3.22 -6.32 0.16
CA TYR A 102 -3.65 -5.49 1.29
C TYR A 102 -2.62 -5.50 2.42
N ASP A 103 -2.18 -6.68 2.87
CA ASP A 103 -1.26 -6.82 4.01
C ASP A 103 0.08 -6.12 3.75
N ARG A 104 0.58 -6.18 2.51
CA ARG A 104 1.82 -5.49 2.12
C ARG A 104 1.68 -3.97 2.23
N ILE A 105 0.60 -3.40 1.69
CA ILE A 105 0.35 -1.94 1.76
C ILE A 105 0.09 -1.52 3.21
N LEU A 106 -0.70 -2.28 3.95
CA LEU A 106 -0.98 -2.00 5.36
C LEU A 106 0.32 -1.98 6.17
N LYS A 107 1.17 -3.00 6.01
CA LYS A 107 2.45 -3.06 6.72
C LYS A 107 3.33 -1.86 6.40
N THR A 108 3.44 -1.46 5.13
CA THR A 108 4.21 -0.26 4.74
C THR A 108 3.69 1.01 5.43
N LEU A 109 2.37 1.16 5.58
CA LEU A 109 1.78 2.31 6.27
C LEU A 109 1.97 2.26 7.79
N ASP A 110 1.80 1.08 8.39
CA ASP A 110 1.98 0.90 9.84
C ASP A 110 3.44 1.10 10.25
N ASP A 111 4.39 0.61 9.45
CA ASP A 111 5.82 0.84 9.64
C ASP A 111 6.16 2.34 9.55
N HIS A 112 5.61 3.04 8.54
CA HIS A 112 5.80 4.48 8.37
C HIS A 112 5.22 5.31 9.53
N GLN A 113 4.00 5.00 9.95
CA GLN A 113 3.38 5.64 11.11
C GLN A 113 4.24 5.43 12.37
N SER A 114 4.74 4.20 12.57
CA SER A 114 5.60 3.86 13.69
C SER A 114 6.93 4.61 13.65
N SER A 115 7.55 4.74 12.47
CA SER A 115 8.78 5.53 12.27
C SER A 115 8.56 7.00 12.66
N ILE A 116 7.49 7.62 12.17
CA ILE A 116 7.13 9.00 12.51
C ILE A 116 6.92 9.15 14.03
N THR A 117 6.11 8.29 14.64
CA THR A 117 5.84 8.37 16.08
C THR A 117 7.11 8.24 16.90
N ASN A 118 7.98 7.30 16.54
CA ASN A 118 9.28 7.13 17.18
C ASN A 118 10.15 8.39 17.02
N ALA A 119 10.21 8.97 15.83
CA ALA A 119 10.98 10.19 15.56
C ALA A 119 10.47 11.40 16.36
N ILE A 120 9.15 11.54 16.53
CA ILE A 120 8.54 12.65 17.29
C ILE A 120 8.96 12.63 18.76
N PHE A 121 8.97 11.44 19.37
CA PHE A 121 9.17 11.27 20.82
C PHE A 121 10.59 10.85 21.22
N ASN A 122 11.47 10.54 20.27
CA ASN A 122 12.87 10.28 20.55
C ASN A 122 13.65 11.57 20.85
N GLU A 123 14.11 11.73 22.09
CA GLU A 123 14.88 12.89 22.54
C GLU A 123 16.24 13.02 21.85
N GLY A 124 16.79 11.93 21.31
CA GLY A 124 18.03 11.93 20.54
C GLY A 124 17.88 12.47 19.11
N ILE A 125 16.65 12.69 18.63
CA ILE A 125 16.38 13.20 17.29
C ILE A 125 15.94 14.67 17.36
N ASN A 126 16.75 15.55 16.77
CA ASN A 126 16.39 16.96 16.64
C ASN A 126 15.70 17.24 15.30
N LEU A 127 14.37 17.10 15.26
CA LEU A 127 13.57 17.40 14.06
C LEU A 127 13.51 18.89 13.69
N SER A 128 13.99 19.80 14.55
CA SER A 128 14.13 21.21 14.16
C SER A 128 15.40 21.51 13.35
N ASN A 129 16.32 20.54 13.27
CA ASN A 129 17.40 20.58 12.31
C ASN A 129 16.87 20.08 10.96
N LYS A 130 17.01 20.90 9.91
CA LYS A 130 16.48 20.63 8.58
C LYS A 130 17.06 19.37 7.94
N GLU A 131 18.36 19.11 8.09
CA GLU A 131 19.00 17.92 7.53
C GLU A 131 18.44 16.65 8.17
N LYS A 132 18.32 16.63 9.51
CA LYS A 132 17.73 15.50 10.23
C LYS A 132 16.24 15.32 9.98
N TYR A 133 15.49 16.41 9.85
CA TYR A 133 14.11 16.35 9.43
C TYR A 133 13.97 15.75 8.04
N ASN A 134 14.80 16.20 7.09
CA ASN A 134 14.76 15.70 5.72
C ASN A 134 15.06 14.19 5.67
N GLU A 135 16.17 13.78 6.29
CA GLU A 135 16.64 12.39 6.33
C GLU A 135 15.59 11.44 6.95
N ILE A 136 14.99 11.83 8.08
CA ILE A 136 14.15 10.93 8.89
C ILE A 136 12.67 11.04 8.53
N ILE A 137 12.20 12.21 8.11
CA ILE A 137 10.77 12.45 7.91
C ILE A 137 10.43 12.66 6.44
N SER A 138 11.04 13.66 5.80
CA SER A 138 10.62 14.08 4.45
C SER A 138 10.94 13.03 3.38
N GLU A 139 12.18 12.53 3.38
CA GLU A 139 12.63 11.52 2.42
C GLU A 139 11.90 10.20 2.63
N GLU A 140 11.77 9.74 3.89
CA GLU A 140 11.01 8.53 4.22
C GLU A 140 9.54 8.64 3.77
N HIS A 141 8.88 9.77 4.06
CA HIS A 141 7.50 10.00 3.66
C HIS A 141 7.30 9.96 2.14
N SER A 142 8.21 10.59 1.39
CA SER A 142 8.20 10.59 -0.07
C SER A 142 8.50 9.20 -0.65
N ALA A 143 9.44 8.47 -0.04
CA ALA A 143 9.77 7.10 -0.42
C ALA A 143 8.57 6.17 -0.21
N VAL A 144 7.90 6.24 0.95
CA VAL A 144 6.71 5.44 1.26
C VAL A 144 5.58 5.71 0.26
N LYS A 145 5.32 6.99 -0.07
CA LYS A 145 4.35 7.36 -1.11
C LYS A 145 4.66 6.67 -2.44
N SER A 146 5.91 6.78 -2.87
CA SER A 146 6.39 6.20 -4.14
C SER A 146 6.35 4.67 -4.13
N ASP A 147 6.67 4.05 -3.00
CA ASP A 147 6.66 2.60 -2.84
C ASP A 147 5.26 2.03 -2.90
N ILE A 148 4.27 2.67 -2.28
CA ILE A 148 2.87 2.24 -2.38
C ILE A 148 2.38 2.37 -3.83
N LEU A 149 2.69 3.46 -4.52
CA LEU A 149 2.36 3.61 -5.95
C LEU A 149 3.02 2.52 -6.79
N ARG A 150 4.29 2.22 -6.55
CA ARG A 150 5.00 1.12 -7.23
C ARG A 150 4.33 -0.22 -6.97
N ILE A 151 3.94 -0.51 -5.72
CA ILE A 151 3.21 -1.73 -5.36
C ILE A 151 1.87 -1.81 -6.12
N LEU A 152 1.10 -0.71 -6.18
CA LEU A 152 -0.15 -0.64 -6.95
C LEU A 152 0.04 -0.94 -8.44
N PHE A 153 0.95 -0.23 -9.10
CA PHE A 153 1.13 -0.35 -10.55
C PHE A 153 1.90 -1.61 -10.96
N SER A 154 2.57 -2.27 -10.03
CA SER A 154 3.23 -3.56 -10.28
C SER A 154 2.34 -4.78 -10.05
N TYR A 155 1.11 -4.59 -9.54
CA TYR A 155 0.19 -5.67 -9.24
C TYR A 155 -0.31 -6.38 -10.51
N LYS A 156 -0.23 -7.72 -10.52
CA LYS A 156 -0.58 -8.57 -11.68
C LYS A 156 -1.76 -9.51 -11.42
N GLY A 157 -2.55 -9.25 -10.39
CA GLY A 157 -3.68 -10.10 -10.02
C GLY A 157 -3.27 -11.41 -9.34
N ASP A 158 -2.05 -11.48 -8.79
CA ASP A 158 -1.56 -12.65 -8.05
C ASP A 158 -2.39 -12.89 -6.78
#